data_AF-A0AAW2SZT8-F1
#
_entry.id   AF-A0AAW2SZT8-F1
#
_cell.length_a   1.000
_cell.length_b   1.000
_cell.length_c   1.000
_cell.angle_alpha   90.00
_cell.angle_beta   90.00
_cell.angle_gamma   90.00
#
_symmetry.space_group_name_H-M   'P 1'
#
loop_
_entity.id
_entity.type
_entity.pdbx_description
1 polymer ?
#
loop_
_entity_poly.entity_id
_entity_poly.type
_entity_poly.pdbx_seq_one_letter_code
_entity_poly.pdbx_strand_id
1 'polypeptide(L)'
;MQGTTSYSQLGRPLLRAVRWFSTSAASKSGSDEKLVASVLFERLPVVIPKIDPVVYAFQEFSFRWRQQYRREYPEAFLKKADARGKGDYQIDFIPAPRITEADNNNDKRSLQRALDRRLYLLLFGTAYGSKEPVWHFPEKVYESEQTLRKCAESALESVIGDLSHTYFVGNAPMGHMIVRPSNNDQVNPSLTRFFFKSQVIATNKFNVGRCEDYAWVTKDELLEYFPEQAEYLSKMIIS
;
A
#
# COMPACT_ATOMS: atom_id res chain seq x y z
N MET A 1 -73.79 -9.68 -14.89
CA MET A 1 -73.41 -9.79 -13.46
C MET A 1 -72.57 -11.06 -13.34
N GLN A 2 -71.28 -11.11 -13.05
CA GLN A 2 -70.26 -10.21 -12.49
C GLN A 2 -68.95 -10.60 -13.24
N GLY A 3 -68.22 -9.71 -13.89
CA GLY A 3 -67.28 -8.77 -13.25
C GLY A 3 -65.87 -9.40 -13.17
N THR A 4 -65.16 -9.48 -14.29
CA THR A 4 -63.78 -9.97 -14.37
C THR A 4 -62.82 -8.97 -13.71
N THR A 5 -62.15 -9.39 -12.63
CA THR A 5 -61.19 -8.56 -11.89
C THR A 5 -59.83 -8.58 -12.58
N SER A 6 -59.44 -7.46 -13.19
CA SER A 6 -58.08 -7.24 -13.70
C SER A 6 -57.16 -6.81 -12.54
N TYR A 7 -56.10 -7.58 -12.30
CA TYR A 7 -55.02 -7.17 -11.40
C TYR A 7 -54.11 -6.17 -12.15
N SER A 8 -54.22 -4.89 -11.81
CA SER A 8 -53.28 -3.86 -12.24
C SER A 8 -51.97 -4.00 -11.44
N GLN A 9 -50.94 -4.55 -12.08
CA GLN A 9 -49.58 -4.43 -11.57
C GLN A 9 -49.12 -2.98 -11.71
N LEU A 10 -49.13 -2.24 -10.60
CA LEU A 10 -48.44 -0.95 -10.47
C LEU A 10 -46.92 -1.19 -10.46
N GLY A 11 -46.35 -1.43 -11.64
CA GLY A 11 -44.91 -1.36 -11.87
C GLY A 11 -44.47 0.09 -11.75
N ARG A 12 -43.98 0.50 -10.58
CA ARG A 12 -43.25 1.77 -10.45
C ARG A 12 -42.00 1.69 -11.33
N PRO A 13 -41.78 2.60 -12.30
CA PRO A 13 -40.50 2.66 -12.96
C PRO A 13 -39.48 3.11 -11.90
N LEU A 14 -38.45 2.29 -11.66
CA LEU A 14 -37.25 2.72 -10.96
C LEU A 14 -36.62 3.83 -11.82
N LEU A 15 -37.00 5.07 -11.53
CA LEU A 15 -36.29 6.24 -12.01
C LEU A 15 -34.87 6.10 -11.50
N ARG A 16 -34.00 5.66 -12.41
CA ARG A 16 -32.56 5.62 -12.27
C ARG A 16 -32.15 7.05 -11.94
N ALA A 17 -31.99 7.33 -10.64
CA ALA A 17 -31.46 8.59 -10.17
C ALA A 17 -30.07 8.71 -10.77
N VAL A 18 -29.98 9.47 -11.87
CA VAL A 18 -28.72 9.94 -12.42
C VAL A 18 -28.12 10.76 -11.30
N ARG A 19 -27.19 10.15 -10.55
CA ARG A 19 -26.36 10.89 -9.62
C ARG A 19 -25.66 11.94 -10.49
N TRP A 20 -26.06 13.20 -10.32
CA TRP A 20 -25.33 14.34 -10.82
C TRP A 20 -23.94 14.28 -10.17
N PHE A 21 -23.00 13.65 -10.86
CA PHE A 21 -21.60 13.94 -10.64
C PHE A 21 -21.42 15.39 -11.08
N SER A 22 -20.96 16.23 -10.16
CA SER A 22 -20.47 17.56 -10.48
C SER A 22 -19.38 17.42 -11.53
N THR A 23 -19.74 17.54 -12.80
CA THR A 23 -18.78 17.82 -13.86
C THR A 23 -18.41 19.29 -13.68
N SER A 24 -17.38 19.55 -12.88
CA SER A 24 -16.59 20.75 -13.13
C SER A 24 -15.95 20.53 -14.50
N ALA A 25 -16.65 21.02 -15.53
CA ALA A 25 -16.05 21.39 -16.79
C ALA A 25 -14.72 22.09 -16.49
N ALA A 26 -13.69 21.76 -17.26
CA ALA A 26 -12.38 22.38 -17.18
C ALA A 26 -12.51 23.92 -17.24
N SER A 27 -12.72 24.54 -16.08
CA SER A 27 -12.46 25.95 -15.91
C SER A 27 -10.95 26.03 -15.84
N LYS A 28 -10.36 26.71 -16.83
CA LYS A 28 -9.12 27.45 -16.61
C LYS A 28 -9.42 28.46 -15.51
N SER A 29 -9.48 28.01 -14.26
CA SER A 29 -9.45 28.89 -13.12
C SER A 29 -8.02 29.39 -13.04
N GLY A 30 -7.86 30.70 -13.17
CA GLY A 30 -6.57 31.40 -13.14
C GLY A 30 -5.97 31.45 -11.74
N SER A 31 -6.02 30.34 -11.01
CA SER A 31 -5.20 30.14 -9.82
C SER A 31 -3.94 29.41 -10.26
N ASP A 32 -2.78 29.98 -9.96
CA ASP A 32 -1.46 29.42 -10.25
C ASP A 32 -1.16 28.20 -9.35
N GLU A 33 -2.15 27.33 -9.14
CA GLU A 33 -2.07 26.15 -8.29
C GLU A 33 -2.06 24.91 -9.18
N LYS A 34 -0.98 24.14 -9.12
CA LYS A 34 -0.86 22.88 -9.83
C LYS A 34 -1.23 21.72 -8.91
N LEU A 35 -1.97 20.77 -9.46
CA LEU A 35 -2.31 19.54 -8.76
C LEU A 35 -1.32 18.46 -9.17
N VAL A 36 -0.76 17.74 -8.20
CA VAL A 36 0.14 16.61 -8.43
C VAL A 36 -0.43 15.37 -7.78
N ALA A 37 -0.48 14.28 -8.54
CA ALA A 37 -0.79 12.96 -8.01
C ALA A 37 0.53 12.26 -7.69
N SER A 38 0.72 11.91 -6.42
CA SER A 38 1.89 11.21 -5.90
C SER A 38 1.49 9.83 -5.39
N VAL A 39 2.29 8.81 -5.65
CA VAL A 39 1.97 7.41 -5.34
C VAL A 39 2.90 6.89 -4.26
N LEU A 40 2.31 6.55 -3.11
CA LEU A 40 2.96 5.77 -2.09
C LEU A 40 2.80 4.29 -2.44
N PHE A 41 3.83 3.74 -3.09
CA PHE A 41 3.88 2.35 -3.49
C PHE A 41 4.55 1.52 -2.40
N GLU A 42 3.77 0.63 -1.77
CA GLU A 42 4.22 -0.14 -0.61
C GLU A 42 4.26 -1.66 -0.87
N ARG A 43 5.25 -2.33 -0.28
CA ARG A 43 5.29 -3.78 -0.14
C ARG A 43 4.90 -4.13 1.30
N LEU A 44 3.83 -4.91 1.47
CA LEU A 44 3.32 -5.31 2.78
C LEU A 44 4.26 -6.32 3.46
N PRO A 45 4.25 -6.44 4.80
CA PRO A 45 5.04 -7.47 5.48
C PRO A 45 4.61 -8.87 5.01
N VAL A 46 5.59 -9.68 4.66
CA VAL A 46 5.40 -11.07 4.21
C VAL A 46 5.39 -12.02 5.42
N VAL A 47 6.15 -11.67 6.46
CA VAL A 47 6.25 -12.43 7.71
C VAL A 47 5.71 -11.59 8.85
N ILE A 48 5.14 -12.26 9.85
CA ILE A 48 4.64 -11.60 11.06
C ILE A 48 5.83 -10.93 11.80
N PRO A 49 5.70 -9.66 12.22
CA PRO A 49 6.69 -8.96 13.04
C PRO A 49 7.09 -9.74 14.29
N LYS A 50 8.33 -9.54 14.75
CA LYS A 50 8.78 -10.12 16.01
C LYS A 50 7.93 -9.57 17.17
N ILE A 51 7.40 -10.49 17.97
CA ILE A 51 6.62 -10.19 19.16
C ILE A 51 7.58 -9.71 20.26
N ASP A 52 7.14 -8.76 21.07
CA ASP A 52 7.89 -8.30 22.25
C ASP A 52 8.16 -9.48 23.21
N PRO A 53 9.38 -9.61 23.78
CA PRO A 53 9.72 -10.69 24.72
C PRO A 53 8.76 -10.84 25.90
N VAL A 54 8.20 -9.74 26.42
CA VAL A 54 7.24 -9.78 27.54
C VAL A 54 5.91 -10.38 27.09
N VAL A 55 5.45 -10.01 25.89
CA VAL A 55 4.22 -10.57 25.31
C VAL A 55 4.41 -12.05 25.02
N TYR A 56 5.57 -12.44 24.49
CA TYR A 56 5.93 -13.84 24.28
C TYR A 56 5.94 -14.64 25.59
N ALA A 57 6.60 -14.13 26.63
CA ALA A 57 6.66 -14.78 27.94
C ALA A 57 5.27 -14.97 28.56
N PHE A 58 4.40 -13.96 28.42
CA PHE A 58 3.01 -14.07 28.87
C PHE A 58 2.22 -15.11 28.06
N GLN A 59 2.41 -15.17 26.74
CA GLN A 59 1.76 -16.18 25.90
C GLN A 59 2.19 -17.59 26.28
N GLU A 60 3.48 -17.83 26.51
CA GLU A 60 3.99 -19.12 26.98
C GLU A 60 3.42 -19.48 28.37
N PHE A 61 3.43 -18.53 29.31
CA PHE A 61 2.84 -18.72 30.63
C PHE A 61 1.36 -19.08 30.53
N SER A 62 0.58 -18.31 29.77
CA SER A 62 -0.86 -18.52 29.57
C SER A 62 -1.13 -19.87 28.90
N PHE A 63 -0.30 -20.27 27.93
CA PHE A 63 -0.37 -21.59 27.30
C PHE A 63 -0.16 -22.70 28.33
N ARG A 64 0.89 -22.64 29.13
CA ARG A 64 1.21 -23.63 30.18
C ARG A 64 0.13 -23.70 31.26
N TRP A 65 -0.31 -22.54 31.74
CA TRP A 65 -1.40 -22.42 32.71
C TRP A 65 -2.67 -23.10 32.17
N ARG A 66 -3.03 -22.82 30.92
CA ARG A 66 -4.20 -23.45 30.29
C ARG A 66 -4.07 -24.96 30.17
N GLN A 67 -2.87 -25.51 29.94
CA GLN A 67 -2.69 -26.97 29.88
C GLN A 67 -3.04 -27.65 31.21
N GLN A 68 -2.82 -27.00 32.36
CA GLN A 68 -3.13 -27.57 33.68
C GLN A 68 -4.62 -27.81 33.90
N TYR A 69 -5.47 -26.96 33.31
CA TYR A 69 -6.92 -26.99 33.50
C TYR A 69 -7.67 -27.46 32.24
N ARG A 70 -6.94 -27.80 31.17
CA ARG A 70 -7.56 -28.26 29.93
C ARG A 70 -8.07 -29.68 30.12
N ARG A 71 -9.21 -30.00 29.51
CA ARG A 71 -9.70 -31.37 29.40
C ARG A 71 -8.65 -32.23 28.69
N GLU A 72 -8.19 -33.28 29.36
CA GLU A 72 -7.33 -34.29 28.75
C GLU A 72 -8.15 -35.14 27.77
N TYR A 73 -7.66 -35.28 26.54
CA TYR A 73 -8.26 -36.16 25.55
C TYR A 73 -7.68 -37.57 25.71
N PRO A 74 -8.51 -38.63 25.62
CA PRO A 74 -8.01 -40.01 25.71
C PRO A 74 -6.92 -40.28 24.66
N GLU A 75 -5.83 -40.93 25.06
CA GLU A 75 -4.73 -41.23 24.13
C GLU A 75 -5.17 -42.06 22.93
N ALA A 76 -6.14 -42.96 23.12
CA ALA A 76 -6.74 -43.75 22.05
C ALA A 76 -7.40 -42.90 20.96
N PHE A 77 -7.79 -41.65 21.25
CA PHE A 77 -8.28 -40.71 20.25
C PHE A 77 -7.12 -40.05 19.48
N LEU A 78 -6.06 -39.64 20.17
CA LEU A 78 -4.90 -38.96 19.59
C LEU A 78 -4.05 -39.89 18.72
N LYS A 79 -3.76 -41.09 19.22
CA LYS A 79 -2.85 -42.08 18.58
C LYS A 79 -3.46 -42.81 17.38
N LYS A 80 -4.74 -42.58 17.05
CA LYS A 80 -5.38 -43.14 15.84
C LYS A 80 -4.69 -42.72 14.55
N ALA A 81 -4.06 -41.55 14.53
CA ALA A 81 -3.34 -41.04 13.37
C ALA A 81 -1.98 -41.72 13.19
N ASP A 82 -1.32 -42.15 14.27
CA ASP A 82 0.02 -42.77 14.23
C ASP A 82 0.02 -44.13 13.52
N ALA A 83 -1.14 -44.79 13.41
CA ALA A 83 -1.33 -46.01 12.63
C ALA A 83 -1.25 -45.77 11.12
N ARG A 84 -1.39 -44.52 10.66
CA ARG A 84 -1.13 -44.15 9.26
C ARG A 84 0.36 -43.89 9.15
N GLY A 85 1.08 -44.79 8.48
CA GLY A 85 2.53 -44.66 8.27
C GLY A 85 2.91 -43.25 7.80
N LYS A 86 4.04 -42.74 8.29
CA LYS A 86 4.61 -41.48 7.81
C LYS A 86 4.89 -41.63 6.32
N GLY A 87 4.39 -40.72 5.49
CA GLY A 87 4.56 -40.80 4.04
C GLY A 87 6.03 -40.87 3.61
N ASP A 88 6.27 -41.17 2.33
CA ASP A 88 7.61 -41.46 1.79
C ASP A 88 8.64 -40.32 1.97
N TYR A 89 8.16 -39.08 2.19
CA TYR A 89 9.00 -37.93 2.49
C TYR A 89 9.22 -37.78 3.99
N GLN A 90 10.35 -38.31 4.48
CA GLN A 90 10.80 -38.20 5.87
C GLN A 90 11.67 -36.95 6.11
N ILE A 91 11.31 -35.83 5.48
CA ILE A 91 12.01 -34.56 5.68
C ILE A 91 11.19 -33.75 6.69
N ASP A 92 11.79 -33.47 7.84
CA ASP A 92 11.20 -32.56 8.81
C ASP A 92 11.11 -31.16 8.18
N PHE A 93 9.94 -30.54 8.29
CA PHE A 93 9.75 -29.19 7.77
C PHE A 93 10.56 -28.19 8.61
N ILE A 94 11.65 -27.69 8.03
CA ILE A 94 12.46 -26.62 8.59
C ILE A 94 12.10 -25.33 7.83
N PRO A 95 11.46 -24.34 8.48
CA PRO A 95 11.15 -23.08 7.82
C PRO A 95 12.42 -22.32 7.47
N ALA A 96 12.39 -21.60 6.34
CA ALA A 96 13.48 -20.72 5.94
C ALA A 96 13.75 -19.63 7.00
N PRO A 97 15.01 -19.17 7.16
CA PRO A 97 15.33 -18.10 8.08
C PRO A 97 14.61 -16.80 7.71
N ARG A 98 14.26 -16.00 8.72
CA ARG A 98 13.61 -14.69 8.51
C ARG A 98 14.55 -13.63 7.93
N ILE A 99 15.85 -13.78 8.19
CA ILE A 99 16.89 -12.87 7.71
C ILE A 99 17.39 -13.41 6.38
N THR A 100 17.28 -12.59 5.35
CA THR A 100 17.70 -12.92 3.99
C THR A 100 19.12 -12.41 3.71
N GLU A 101 19.70 -12.82 2.58
CA GLU A 101 20.98 -12.27 2.10
C GLU A 101 20.90 -10.75 1.84
N ALA A 102 19.74 -10.27 1.37
CA ALA A 102 19.48 -8.84 1.16
C ALA A 102 19.45 -8.05 2.48
N ASP A 103 19.03 -8.68 3.58
CA ASP A 103 19.10 -8.07 4.92
C ASP A 103 20.55 -7.95 5.41
N ASN A 104 21.35 -9.00 5.22
CA ASN A 104 22.76 -8.99 5.63
C ASN A 104 23.58 -7.94 4.86
N ASN A 105 23.29 -7.77 3.56
CA ASN A 105 23.97 -6.81 2.70
C ASN A 105 23.32 -5.41 2.73
N ASN A 106 22.20 -5.25 3.45
CA ASN A 106 21.34 -4.06 3.45
C ASN A 106 21.01 -3.54 2.03
N ASP A 107 20.63 -4.46 1.13
CA ASP A 107 20.33 -4.12 -0.26
C ASP A 107 18.97 -3.41 -0.37
N LYS A 108 19.02 -2.08 -0.47
CA LYS A 108 17.84 -1.21 -0.61
C LYS A 108 17.16 -1.34 -1.97
N ARG A 109 17.74 -2.01 -2.97
CA ARG A 109 17.07 -2.23 -4.27
C ARG A 109 16.21 -3.49 -4.28
N SER A 110 16.45 -4.41 -3.35
CA SER A 110 15.71 -5.66 -3.26
C SER A 110 14.42 -5.53 -2.44
N LEU A 111 13.36 -6.19 -2.93
CA LEU A 111 12.11 -6.36 -2.18
C LEU A 111 12.17 -7.47 -1.12
N GLN A 112 13.19 -8.32 -1.19
CA GLN A 112 13.38 -9.44 -0.27
C GLN A 112 14.03 -9.02 1.05
N ARG A 113 14.32 -7.71 1.22
CA ARG A 113 14.75 -7.11 2.48
C ARG A 113 13.56 -6.86 3.42
N ALA A 114 13.80 -6.96 4.72
CA ALA A 114 12.89 -6.61 5.81
C ALA A 114 11.50 -7.23 5.65
N LEU A 115 11.45 -8.57 5.53
CA LEU A 115 10.21 -9.32 5.26
C LEU A 115 9.12 -9.09 6.32
N ASP A 116 9.49 -8.66 7.52
CA ASP A 116 8.62 -8.38 8.65
C ASP A 116 8.12 -6.93 8.73
N ARG A 117 8.68 -6.02 7.92
CA ARG A 117 8.33 -4.59 7.90
C ARG A 117 7.73 -4.20 6.55
N ARG A 118 7.02 -3.06 6.49
CA ARG A 118 6.61 -2.47 5.21
C ARG A 118 7.80 -1.81 4.51
N LEU A 119 7.86 -1.91 3.19
CA LEU A 119 8.78 -1.13 2.36
C LEU A 119 8.02 -0.16 1.47
N TYR A 120 8.62 1.00 1.22
CA TYR A 120 8.10 2.06 0.37
C TYR A 120 9.09 2.33 -0.76
N LEU A 121 8.59 2.48 -1.98
CA LEU A 121 9.41 2.87 -3.11
C LEU A 121 9.68 4.37 -3.10
N LEU A 122 10.95 4.74 -3.14
CA LEU A 122 11.44 6.09 -3.39
C LEU A 122 12.25 6.12 -4.68
N LEU A 123 12.15 7.25 -5.37
CA LEU A 123 12.89 7.55 -6.58
C LEU A 123 13.80 8.74 -6.33
N PHE A 124 15.00 8.70 -6.89
CA PHE A 124 15.91 9.82 -6.97
C PHE A 124 15.87 10.41 -8.37
N GLY A 125 15.62 11.72 -8.46
CA GLY A 125 15.58 12.44 -9.73
C GLY A 125 14.96 13.82 -9.60
N THR A 126 14.64 14.43 -10.74
CA THR A 126 14.04 15.76 -10.81
C THR A 126 12.56 15.70 -10.42
N ALA A 127 12.29 15.93 -9.14
CA ALA A 127 10.94 16.03 -8.60
C ALA A 127 10.22 17.30 -9.11
N TYR A 128 8.90 17.27 -9.13
CA TYR A 128 8.13 18.43 -9.55
C TYR A 128 8.24 19.56 -8.52
N GLY A 129 8.80 20.70 -8.95
CA GLY A 129 9.04 21.86 -8.09
C GLY A 129 10.46 21.97 -7.53
N SER A 130 11.32 20.97 -7.77
CA SER A 130 12.76 21.06 -7.49
C SER A 130 13.56 21.13 -8.79
N LYS A 131 14.57 22.01 -8.83
CA LYS A 131 15.55 22.06 -9.94
C LYS A 131 16.70 21.07 -9.74
N GLU A 132 16.90 20.62 -8.51
CA GLU A 132 17.93 19.66 -8.13
C GLU A 132 17.34 18.27 -7.94
N PRO A 133 18.13 17.20 -8.16
CA PRO A 133 17.66 15.85 -7.96
C PRO A 133 17.45 15.58 -6.47
N VAL A 134 16.24 15.21 -6.10
CA VAL A 134 15.82 14.97 -4.71
C VAL A 134 15.09 13.63 -4.63
N TRP A 135 15.14 12.99 -3.46
CA TRP A 135 14.31 11.82 -3.19
C TRP A 135 12.84 12.21 -3.16
N HIS A 136 12.02 11.48 -3.90
CA HIS A 136 10.59 11.74 -4.02
C HIS A 136 9.83 10.44 -4.31
N PHE A 137 8.52 10.49 -4.16
CA PHE A 137 7.64 9.42 -4.57
C PHE A 137 7.36 9.51 -6.08
N PRO A 138 6.99 8.40 -6.75
CA PRO A 138 6.45 8.46 -8.10
C PRO A 138 5.31 9.47 -8.19
N GLU A 139 5.50 10.55 -8.94
CA GLU A 139 4.53 11.64 -9.01
C GLU A 139 4.36 12.16 -10.43
N LYS A 140 3.17 12.70 -10.71
CA LYS A 140 2.81 13.28 -12.01
C LYS A 140 1.91 14.49 -11.81
N VAL A 141 2.17 15.55 -12.58
CA VAL A 141 1.29 16.72 -12.64
C VAL A 141 0.00 16.33 -13.34
N TYR A 142 -1.12 16.73 -12.76
CA TYR A 142 -2.42 16.54 -13.37
C TYR A 142 -2.61 17.52 -14.53
N GLU A 143 -2.84 16.98 -15.73
CA GLU A 143 -3.03 17.79 -16.93
C GLU A 143 -4.41 17.56 -17.55
N SER A 144 -4.64 16.35 -18.08
CA SER A 144 -5.85 16.04 -18.86
C SER A 144 -6.43 14.66 -18.59
N GLU A 145 -6.00 13.97 -17.55
CA GLU A 145 -6.52 12.65 -17.19
C GLU A 145 -7.96 12.73 -16.69
N GLN A 146 -8.72 11.63 -16.86
CA GLN A 146 -10.13 11.60 -16.45
C GLN A 146 -10.32 11.66 -14.93
N THR A 147 -9.40 11.09 -14.15
CA THR A 147 -9.45 11.08 -12.69
C THR A 147 -8.03 11.22 -12.12
N LEU A 148 -7.92 11.80 -10.91
CA LEU A 148 -6.63 11.88 -10.20
C LEU A 148 -6.01 10.50 -9.94
N ARG A 149 -6.86 9.48 -9.72
CA ARG A 149 -6.40 8.09 -9.62
C ARG A 149 -5.73 7.60 -10.90
N LYS A 150 -6.30 7.88 -12.08
CA LYS A 150 -5.67 7.50 -13.35
C LYS A 150 -4.36 8.25 -13.60
N CYS A 151 -4.28 9.50 -13.15
CA CYS A 151 -3.03 10.26 -13.17
C CYS A 151 -1.96 9.59 -12.29
N ALA A 152 -2.32 9.15 -11.08
CA ALA A 152 -1.46 8.36 -10.21
C ALA A 152 -1.06 6.99 -10.81
N GLU A 153 -2.01 6.26 -11.40
CA GLU A 153 -1.74 5.00 -12.11
C GLU A 153 -0.72 5.22 -13.24
N SER A 154 -0.92 6.25 -14.06
CA SER A 154 0.02 6.64 -15.13
C SER A 154 1.39 7.06 -14.60
N ALA A 155 1.45 7.73 -13.43
CA ALA A 155 2.70 8.08 -12.79
C ALA A 155 3.51 6.83 -12.43
N LEU A 156 2.87 5.85 -11.79
CA LEU A 156 3.51 4.59 -11.41
C LEU A 156 3.87 3.74 -12.63
N GLU A 157 3.00 3.69 -13.64
CA GLU A 157 3.23 2.99 -14.91
C GLU A 157 4.44 3.57 -15.65
N SER A 158 4.64 4.89 -15.60
CA SER A 158 5.79 5.53 -16.24
C SER A 158 7.14 5.11 -15.66
N VAL A 159 7.13 4.66 -14.40
CA VAL A 159 8.32 4.26 -13.64
C VAL A 159 8.53 2.74 -13.72
N ILE A 160 7.48 1.95 -13.51
CA ILE A 160 7.57 0.48 -13.41
C ILE A 160 7.29 -0.21 -14.76
N GLY A 161 6.62 0.47 -15.68
CA GLY A 161 6.21 -0.04 -16.99
C GLY A 161 4.90 -0.83 -16.94
N ASP A 162 4.85 -1.89 -16.13
CA ASP A 162 3.66 -2.76 -16.02
C ASP A 162 3.00 -2.66 -14.64
N LEU A 163 1.69 -2.41 -14.65
CA LEU A 163 0.85 -2.31 -13.45
C LEU A 163 0.18 -3.64 -13.05
N SER A 164 0.40 -4.74 -13.78
CA SER A 164 -0.23 -6.05 -13.52
C SER A 164 -0.05 -6.56 -12.08
N HIS A 165 1.09 -6.26 -11.48
CA HIS A 165 1.47 -6.67 -10.12
C HIS A 165 1.29 -5.55 -9.08
N THR A 166 0.42 -4.59 -9.39
CA THR A 166 0.13 -3.44 -8.51
C THR A 166 -1.36 -3.35 -8.21
N TYR A 167 -1.70 -2.85 -7.02
CA TYR A 167 -3.08 -2.64 -6.63
C TYR A 167 -3.28 -1.30 -5.93
N PHE A 168 -4.08 -0.44 -6.55
CA PHE A 168 -4.50 0.82 -5.97
C PHE A 168 -5.69 0.63 -5.03
N VAL A 169 -5.50 1.00 -3.77
CA VAL A 169 -6.44 0.68 -2.67
C VAL A 169 -7.80 1.38 -2.83
N GLY A 170 -7.84 2.57 -3.44
CA GLY A 170 -9.07 3.36 -3.57
C GLY A 170 -8.99 4.46 -4.62
N ASN A 171 -10.13 5.07 -4.93
CA ASN A 171 -10.21 6.24 -5.82
C ASN A 171 -9.99 7.58 -5.10
N ALA A 172 -10.16 7.60 -3.79
CA ALA A 172 -9.87 8.79 -2.98
C ALA A 172 -8.37 8.85 -2.64
N PRO A 173 -7.76 10.05 -2.62
CA PRO A 173 -6.42 10.22 -2.09
C PRO A 173 -6.42 9.92 -0.58
N MET A 174 -5.29 9.39 -0.09
CA MET A 174 -5.04 9.12 1.32
C MET A 174 -4.79 10.40 2.12
N GLY A 175 -4.19 11.40 1.48
CA GLY A 175 -3.86 12.68 2.09
C GLY A 175 -3.46 13.70 1.03
N HIS A 176 -3.27 14.94 1.45
CA HIS A 176 -2.79 16.01 0.59
C HIS A 176 -1.82 16.91 1.33
N MET A 177 -0.86 17.48 0.60
CA MET A 177 0.10 18.43 1.12
C MET A 177 0.21 19.61 0.18
N ILE A 178 0.11 20.81 0.73
CA ILE A 178 0.25 22.05 -0.02
C ILE A 178 1.70 22.50 0.16
N VAL A 179 2.48 22.41 -0.91
CA VAL A 179 3.82 22.97 -0.98
C VAL A 179 3.68 24.38 -1.56
N ARG A 180 3.92 25.38 -0.72
CA ARG A 180 3.94 26.78 -1.16
C ARG A 180 5.37 27.14 -1.55
N PRO A 181 5.58 27.83 -2.68
CA PRO A 181 6.89 28.42 -2.97
C PRO A 181 7.27 29.39 -1.84
N SER A 182 8.52 29.35 -1.39
CA SER A 182 9.07 30.38 -0.52
C SER A 182 9.00 31.75 -1.23
N ASN A 183 8.59 32.78 -0.48
CA ASN A 183 8.07 34.10 -0.90
C ASN A 183 8.90 34.98 -1.88
N ASN A 184 9.87 34.46 -2.62
CA ASN A 184 10.67 35.23 -3.59
C ASN A 184 10.74 34.65 -5.02
N ASP A 185 10.20 33.46 -5.29
CA ASP A 185 10.15 32.93 -6.65
C ASP A 185 8.73 33.03 -7.22
N GLN A 186 8.44 34.12 -7.96
CA GLN A 186 7.23 34.26 -8.78
C GLN A 186 7.17 33.28 -9.98
N VAL A 187 8.02 32.26 -9.99
CA VAL A 187 8.20 31.32 -11.12
C VAL A 187 7.58 29.96 -10.81
N ASN A 188 7.41 29.59 -9.54
CA ASN A 188 6.90 28.27 -9.17
C ASN A 188 5.47 28.38 -8.61
N PRO A 189 4.47 27.82 -9.30
CA PRO A 189 3.09 27.79 -8.83
C PRO A 189 2.96 27.07 -7.49
N SER A 190 1.94 27.40 -6.69
CA SER A 190 1.62 26.62 -5.49
C SER A 190 1.26 25.19 -5.91
N LEU A 191 1.75 24.20 -5.16
CA LEU A 191 1.58 22.80 -5.52
C LEU A 191 0.73 22.09 -4.48
N THR A 192 -0.40 21.54 -4.90
CA THR A 192 -1.17 20.62 -4.06
C THR A 192 -0.87 19.18 -4.48
N ARG A 193 -0.11 18.48 -3.65
CA ARG A 193 0.25 17.08 -3.85
C ARG A 193 -0.76 16.18 -3.15
N PHE A 194 -1.44 15.32 -3.91
CA PHE A 194 -2.34 14.29 -3.42
C PHE A 194 -1.63 12.94 -3.37
N PHE A 195 -1.67 12.27 -2.22
CA PHE A 195 -1.04 10.96 -2.05
C PHE A 195 -2.05 9.84 -2.31
N PHE A 196 -1.71 8.93 -3.21
CA PHE A 196 -2.45 7.71 -3.49
C PHE A 196 -1.70 6.50 -2.95
N LYS A 197 -2.44 5.50 -2.47
CA LYS A 197 -1.86 4.29 -1.91
C LYS A 197 -1.93 3.15 -2.91
N SER A 198 -0.78 2.56 -3.21
CA SER A 198 -0.65 1.39 -4.09
C SER A 198 0.17 0.30 -3.43
N GLN A 199 -0.17 -0.96 -3.70
CA GLN A 199 0.43 -2.13 -3.07
C GLN A 199 1.05 -3.08 -4.09
N VAL A 200 2.19 -3.67 -3.74
CA VAL A 200 2.83 -4.76 -4.50
C VAL A 200 2.06 -6.06 -4.34
N ILE A 201 1.77 -6.75 -5.45
CA ILE A 201 1.13 -8.08 -5.46
C ILE A 201 1.99 -9.10 -6.21
N ALA A 202 2.27 -10.21 -5.52
CA ALA A 202 2.78 -11.46 -6.10
C ALA A 202 4.09 -11.38 -6.92
N THR A 203 4.90 -10.33 -6.73
CA THR A 203 6.14 -10.12 -7.47
C THR A 203 7.31 -9.76 -6.56
N ASN A 204 8.46 -10.34 -6.87
CA ASN A 204 9.70 -10.19 -6.11
C ASN A 204 10.65 -9.13 -6.70
N LYS A 205 10.43 -8.70 -7.95
CA LYS A 205 11.30 -7.76 -8.67
C LYS A 205 10.49 -6.86 -9.59
N PHE A 206 10.77 -5.56 -9.52
CA PHE A 206 10.29 -4.59 -10.50
C PHE A 206 11.48 -4.01 -11.26
N ASN A 207 11.32 -3.82 -12.56
CA ASN A 207 12.26 -3.08 -13.37
C ASN A 207 11.88 -1.61 -13.29
N VAL A 208 12.45 -0.91 -12.32
CA VAL A 208 12.23 0.54 -12.16
C VAL A 208 13.06 1.26 -13.21
N GLY A 209 12.40 1.97 -14.11
CA GLY A 209 12.99 2.81 -15.15
C GLY A 209 12.69 4.29 -14.94
N ARG A 210 13.32 5.15 -15.76
CA ARG A 210 13.16 6.63 -15.74
C ARG A 210 13.49 7.31 -14.40
N CYS A 211 14.40 6.76 -13.62
CA CYS A 211 14.98 7.40 -12.44
C CYS A 211 16.51 7.25 -12.48
N GLU A 212 17.22 8.15 -11.82
CA GLU A 212 18.68 8.04 -11.66
C GLU A 212 19.01 6.91 -10.67
N ASP A 213 18.28 6.88 -9.56
CA ASP A 213 18.36 5.82 -8.56
C ASP A 213 16.98 5.55 -7.94
N TYR A 214 16.84 4.39 -7.30
CA TYR A 214 15.63 4.03 -6.56
C TYR A 214 15.99 3.21 -5.32
N ALA A 215 15.16 3.31 -4.30
CA ALA A 215 15.34 2.59 -3.05
C ALA A 215 14.00 2.14 -2.45
N TRP A 216 14.00 0.95 -1.88
CA TRP A 216 12.95 0.40 -1.04
C TRP A 216 13.31 0.62 0.42
N VAL A 217 12.58 1.53 1.07
CA VAL A 217 12.89 2.01 2.41
C VAL A 217 11.83 1.57 3.41
N THR A 218 12.26 1.30 4.63
CA THR A 218 11.34 1.08 5.76
C THR A 218 10.75 2.40 6.23
N LYS A 219 9.72 2.35 7.09
CA LYS A 219 9.13 3.56 7.68
C LYS A 219 10.17 4.43 8.39
N ASP A 220 11.07 3.84 9.16
CA ASP A 220 12.08 4.57 9.94
C ASP A 220 13.04 5.32 9.00
N GLU A 221 13.58 4.62 8.00
CA GLU A 221 14.45 5.18 6.96
C GLU A 221 13.73 6.27 6.15
N LEU A 222 12.45 6.08 5.83
CA LEU A 222 11.66 7.04 5.08
C LEU A 222 11.57 8.41 5.78
N LEU A 223 11.50 8.42 7.12
CA LEU A 223 11.45 9.66 7.89
C LEU A 223 12.79 10.40 7.88
N GLU A 224 13.90 9.68 7.71
CA GLU A 224 15.24 10.28 7.57
C GLU A 224 15.39 11.01 6.23
N TYR A 225 14.78 10.50 5.14
CA TYR A 225 14.81 11.15 3.83
C TYR A 225 13.97 12.43 3.77
N PHE A 226 12.92 12.55 4.59
CA PHE A 226 11.97 13.67 4.55
C PHE A 226 11.81 14.32 5.94
N PRO A 227 12.83 15.00 6.47
CA PRO A 227 12.79 15.53 7.84
C PRO A 227 11.69 16.59 8.05
N GLU A 228 11.47 17.48 7.07
CA GLU A 228 10.46 18.54 7.17
C GLU A 228 9.02 17.99 7.12
N GLN A 229 8.80 16.91 6.38
CA GLN A 229 7.48 16.30 6.18
C GLN A 229 7.26 15.07 7.08
N ALA A 230 8.24 14.73 7.92
CA ALA A 230 8.27 13.49 8.72
C ALA A 230 7.03 13.35 9.60
N GLU A 231 6.63 14.41 10.32
CA GLU A 231 5.45 14.36 11.18
C GLU A 231 4.16 14.06 10.41
N TYR A 232 3.99 14.65 9.22
CA TYR A 232 2.80 14.42 8.40
C TYR A 232 2.80 13.01 7.80
N LEU A 233 3.94 12.58 7.25
CA LEU A 233 4.12 11.23 6.71
C LEU A 233 3.93 10.16 7.79
N SER A 234 4.39 10.41 9.02
CA SER A 234 4.25 9.48 10.15
C SER A 234 2.79 9.18 10.49
N LYS A 235 1.88 10.15 10.29
CA LYS A 235 0.43 10.01 10.51
C LYS A 235 -0.25 9.26 9.36
N MET A 236 0.22 9.44 8.13
CA MET A 236 -0.31 8.75 6.95
C MET A 236 0.14 7.29 6.87
N ILE A 237 1.33 6.99 7.36
CA ILE A 237 2.00 5.70 7.16
C ILE A 237 1.94 4.86 8.43
N ILE A 238 1.31 3.68 8.31
CA ILE A 238 1.11 2.75 9.43
C ILE A 238 2.36 1.89 9.61
N SER A 239 2.75 1.67 10.87
CA SER A 239 3.85 0.78 11.25
C SER A 239 3.49 -0.70 11.09
#